data_AF-A0A0Q9MFU5-F1
#
_entry.id   AF-A0A0Q9MFU5-F1
#
_cell.length_a   1.000
_cell.length_b   1.000
_cell.length_c   1.000
_cell.angle_alpha   90.00
_cell.angle_beta   90.00
_cell.angle_gamma   90.00
#
_symmetry.space_group_name_H-M   'P 1'
#
loop_
_entity.id
_entity.type
_entity.pdbx_description
1 polymer ?
#
loop_
_entity_poly.entity_id
_entity_poly.type
_entity_poly.pdbx_seq_one_letter_code
_entity_poly.pdbx_strand_id
1 'polypeptide(L)'
;MNDATTPEVSVSWPLGPLYYELPGADGSDARSWVNYKLTAAHWYIGTLQQLIEEAGFERYVGVEMALDGALSSLNGAFDAAAGGLIRAAEMYLLKEEKDPVFTRPHEFKDRVFVNRMAELDRQKLDIDVAGVAANVASALEIGPDRDNPTGWLQQFRRLRNTPMHQNTAPRHIDVVVGTDAVTSLSVAGNAQGPVEYLTETEQKILALTGPILGIIDHIIPHGIPSLRPLRKPEAT
;
A
#
# COMPACT_ATOMS: atom_id res chain seq x y z
N MET A 1 -44.83 7.68 -12.28
CA MET A 1 -43.53 7.27 -12.85
C MET A 1 -42.62 8.47 -12.69
N ASN A 2 -41.76 8.45 -11.68
CA ASN A 2 -40.77 9.52 -11.49
C ASN A 2 -39.56 9.12 -12.32
N ASP A 3 -39.22 9.95 -13.31
CA ASP A 3 -37.92 9.91 -13.97
C ASP A 3 -36.85 10.21 -12.91
N ALA A 4 -36.23 9.16 -12.39
CA ALA A 4 -34.97 9.28 -11.67
C ALA A 4 -33.90 9.57 -12.74
N THR A 5 -33.70 10.84 -13.06
CA THR A 5 -32.52 11.29 -13.79
C THR A 5 -31.31 10.96 -12.94
N THR A 6 -30.65 9.83 -13.24
CA THR A 6 -29.36 9.48 -12.67
C THR A 6 -28.41 10.65 -12.96
N PRO A 7 -27.76 11.25 -11.96
CA PRO A 7 -26.80 12.31 -12.21
C PRO A 7 -25.72 11.81 -13.18
N GLU A 8 -25.45 12.59 -14.24
CA GLU A 8 -24.32 12.32 -15.13
C GLU A 8 -23.03 12.59 -14.36
N VAL A 9 -22.39 11.53 -13.89
CA VAL A 9 -21.09 11.57 -13.20
C VAL A 9 -19.98 11.58 -14.25
N SER A 10 -19.13 12.61 -14.25
CA SER A 10 -18.08 12.81 -15.26
C SER A 10 -16.67 12.54 -14.71
N VAL A 11 -16.42 11.30 -14.26
CA VAL A 11 -15.07 10.90 -13.86
C VAL A 11 -14.30 10.35 -15.06
N SER A 12 -13.25 11.06 -15.48
CA SER A 12 -12.28 10.52 -16.43
C SER A 12 -11.23 9.67 -15.71
N TRP A 13 -11.16 8.38 -16.05
CA TRP A 13 -10.07 7.53 -15.59
C TRP A 13 -8.74 8.01 -16.21
N PRO A 14 -7.73 8.39 -15.42
CA PRO A 14 -6.47 8.85 -15.95
C PRO A 14 -5.78 7.67 -16.60
N LEU A 15 -5.34 7.87 -17.84
CA LEU A 15 -4.38 7.01 -18.49
C LEU A 15 -2.94 7.36 -18.07
N GLY A 16 -2.79 8.15 -16.99
CA GLY A 16 -1.58 8.87 -16.55
C GLY A 16 -0.30 8.02 -16.49
N PRO A 17 0.84 8.66 -16.20
CA PRO A 17 2.14 8.37 -16.79
C PRO A 17 2.50 6.89 -16.80
N LEU A 18 3.11 6.45 -17.89
CA LEU A 18 3.62 5.10 -18.01
C LEU A 18 4.61 4.85 -16.87
N TYR A 19 4.64 3.62 -16.34
CA TYR A 19 5.44 3.28 -15.16
C TYR A 19 6.89 3.81 -15.19
N TYR A 20 7.53 3.80 -16.37
CA TYR A 20 8.91 4.27 -16.59
C TYR A 20 9.09 5.80 -16.51
N GLU A 21 7.99 6.57 -16.46
CA GLU A 21 7.99 8.03 -16.39
C GLU A 21 7.92 8.51 -14.93
N LEU A 22 7.78 7.59 -13.97
CA LEU A 22 7.74 7.91 -12.55
C LEU A 22 9.14 8.16 -11.98
N PRO A 23 9.28 9.01 -10.95
CA PRO A 23 10.58 9.24 -10.29
C PRO A 23 11.20 7.93 -9.80
N GLY A 24 12.40 7.62 -10.27
CA GLY A 24 13.14 6.41 -9.92
C GLY A 24 12.89 5.21 -10.83
N ALA A 25 12.04 5.33 -11.86
CA ALA A 25 11.60 4.22 -12.72
C ALA A 25 12.62 3.66 -13.72
N ASP A 26 13.90 3.91 -13.46
CA ASP A 26 15.05 3.39 -14.21
C ASP A 26 15.18 1.86 -14.11
N GLY A 27 14.36 1.21 -13.28
CA GLY A 27 14.39 -0.23 -13.08
C GLY A 27 13.17 -0.82 -12.38
N SER A 28 13.19 -2.15 -12.27
CA SER A 28 12.24 -2.97 -11.49
C SER A 28 12.50 -2.85 -9.98
N ASP A 29 12.76 -1.65 -9.49
CA ASP A 29 13.19 -1.38 -8.13
C ASP A 29 12.02 -1.07 -7.19
N ALA A 30 12.27 -1.20 -5.89
CA ALA A 30 11.24 -1.05 -4.87
C ALA A 30 10.67 0.38 -4.85
N ARG A 31 11.52 1.39 -5.04
CA ARG A 31 11.16 2.81 -5.01
C ARG A 31 10.14 3.16 -6.08
N SER A 32 10.35 2.68 -7.30
CA SER A 32 9.42 2.89 -8.42
C SER A 32 8.06 2.28 -8.16
N TRP A 33 8.03 1.07 -7.60
CA TRP A 33 6.77 0.43 -7.22
C TRP A 33 6.05 1.17 -6.09
N VAL A 34 6.78 1.65 -5.08
CA VAL A 34 6.21 2.47 -4.00
C VAL A 34 5.62 3.76 -4.58
N ASN A 35 6.38 4.49 -5.40
CA ASN A 35 5.94 5.74 -6.01
C ASN A 35 4.72 5.56 -6.91
N TYR A 36 4.72 4.50 -7.72
CA TYR A 36 3.57 4.11 -8.54
C TYR A 36 2.32 3.88 -7.68
N LYS A 37 2.46 3.10 -6.61
CA LYS A 37 1.34 2.76 -5.72
C LYS A 37 0.82 3.95 -4.94
N LEU A 38 1.69 4.84 -4.46
CA LEU A 38 1.29 6.08 -3.80
C LEU A 38 0.59 7.03 -4.78
N THR A 39 1.11 7.18 -6.00
CA THR A 39 0.47 8.00 -7.04
C THR A 39 -0.93 7.47 -7.40
N ALA A 40 -1.06 6.15 -7.55
CA ALA A 40 -2.36 5.53 -7.78
C ALA A 40 -3.33 5.75 -6.61
N ALA A 41 -2.85 5.57 -5.37
CA ALA A 41 -3.66 5.83 -4.18
C ALA A 41 -4.17 7.27 -4.12
N HIS A 42 -3.28 8.26 -4.32
CA HIS A 42 -3.63 9.67 -4.35
C HIS A 42 -4.74 9.96 -5.36
N TRP A 43 -4.61 9.41 -6.57
CA TRP A 43 -5.63 9.57 -7.60
C TRP A 43 -6.98 8.97 -7.18
N TYR A 44 -6.98 7.73 -6.68
CA TYR A 44 -8.20 7.06 -6.21
C TYR A 44 -8.89 7.83 -5.07
N ILE A 45 -8.11 8.43 -4.15
CA ILE A 45 -8.64 9.26 -3.07
C ILE A 45 -9.30 10.52 -3.63
N GLY A 46 -8.63 11.21 -4.56
CA GLY A 46 -9.19 12.40 -5.21
C GLY A 46 -10.47 12.09 -6.01
N THR A 47 -10.49 10.97 -6.73
CA THR A 47 -11.70 10.49 -7.43
C THR A 47 -12.82 10.13 -6.47
N LEU A 48 -12.51 9.48 -5.35
CA LEU A 48 -13.50 9.17 -4.33
C LEU A 48 -14.12 10.45 -3.77
N GLN A 49 -13.30 11.47 -3.46
CA GLN A 49 -13.78 12.78 -3.01
C GLN A 49 -14.74 13.42 -4.02
N GLN A 50 -14.36 13.48 -5.30
CA GLN A 50 -15.20 14.03 -6.35
C GLN A 50 -16.53 13.27 -6.48
N LEU A 51 -16.50 11.94 -6.47
CA LEU A 51 -17.70 11.11 -6.56
C LEU A 51 -18.66 11.32 -5.37
N ILE A 52 -18.11 11.49 -4.17
CA ILE A 52 -18.89 11.78 -2.97
C ILE A 52 -19.53 13.17 -3.05
N GLU A 53 -18.80 14.17 -3.57
CA GLU A 53 -19.32 15.52 -3.76
C GLU A 53 -20.45 15.57 -4.81
N GLU A 54 -20.33 14.80 -5.89
CA GLU A 54 -21.31 14.77 -6.99
C GLU A 54 -22.55 13.91 -6.68
N ALA A 55 -22.36 12.73 -6.08
CA ALA A 55 -23.41 11.71 -5.96
C ALA A 55 -23.64 11.22 -4.52
N GLY A 56 -22.88 11.70 -3.54
CA GLY A 56 -22.90 11.19 -2.17
C GLY A 56 -22.09 9.89 -2.01
N PHE A 57 -21.82 9.52 -0.76
CA PHE A 57 -21.09 8.29 -0.42
C PHE A 57 -22.02 7.06 -0.41
N GLU A 58 -22.68 6.78 -1.53
CA GLU A 58 -23.56 5.63 -1.67
C GLU A 58 -22.84 4.44 -2.33
N ARG A 59 -23.51 3.29 -2.44
CA ARG A 59 -22.98 2.07 -3.08
C ARG A 59 -22.99 2.16 -4.61
N TYR A 60 -22.58 3.31 -5.15
CA TYR A 60 -22.31 3.45 -6.57
C TYR A 60 -21.06 2.67 -6.92
N VAL A 61 -21.10 1.99 -8.08
CA VAL A 61 -19.96 1.20 -8.58
C VAL A 61 -18.68 2.05 -8.62
N GLY A 62 -18.77 3.32 -9.02
CA GLY A 62 -17.62 4.23 -9.05
C GLY A 62 -17.01 4.50 -7.67
N VAL A 63 -17.84 4.73 -6.65
CA VAL A 63 -17.42 4.97 -5.26
C VAL A 63 -16.72 3.73 -4.70
N GLU A 64 -17.31 2.55 -4.93
CA GLU A 64 -16.75 1.27 -4.53
C GLU A 64 -15.39 0.99 -5.20
N MET A 65 -15.30 1.21 -6.51
CA MET A 65 -14.05 1.05 -7.28
C MET A 65 -12.95 2.01 -6.81
N ALA A 66 -13.30 3.27 -6.53
CA ALA A 66 -12.35 4.27 -6.06
C ALA A 66 -11.80 3.91 -4.68
N LEU A 67 -12.69 3.51 -3.77
CA LEU A 67 -12.31 3.09 -2.42
C LEU A 67 -11.46 1.82 -2.41
N ASP A 68 -11.83 0.79 -3.17
CA ASP A 68 -11.02 -0.44 -3.28
C ASP A 68 -9.66 -0.17 -3.94
N GLY A 69 -9.62 0.70 -4.94
CA GLY A 69 -8.40 1.16 -5.59
C GLY A 69 -7.45 1.85 -4.61
N ALA A 70 -7.95 2.75 -3.78
CA ALA A 70 -7.16 3.43 -2.74
C ALA A 70 -6.62 2.43 -1.70
N LEU A 71 -7.49 1.57 -1.14
CA LEU A 71 -7.11 0.56 -0.16
C LEU A 71 -6.04 -0.40 -0.70
N SER A 72 -6.24 -0.90 -1.92
CA SER A 72 -5.31 -1.81 -2.58
C SER A 72 -3.97 -1.14 -2.89
N SER A 73 -4.00 0.10 -3.36
CA SER A 73 -2.80 0.84 -3.74
C SER A 73 -1.94 1.20 -2.52
N LEU A 74 -2.55 1.70 -1.43
CA LEU A 74 -1.83 2.02 -0.19
C LEU A 74 -1.19 0.78 0.46
N ASN A 75 -1.91 -0.35 0.50
CA ASN A 75 -1.32 -1.61 0.97
C ASN A 75 -0.16 -2.05 0.05
N GLY A 76 -0.36 -1.93 -1.26
CA GLY A 76 0.65 -2.27 -2.25
C GLY A 76 1.92 -1.43 -2.15
N ALA A 77 1.82 -0.16 -1.75
CA ALA A 77 2.98 0.70 -1.50
C ALA A 77 3.83 0.15 -0.35
N PHE A 78 3.21 -0.17 0.79
CA PHE A 78 3.92 -0.78 1.91
C PHE A 78 4.53 -2.14 1.55
N ASP A 79 3.74 -3.03 0.92
CA ASP A 79 4.19 -4.37 0.54
C ASP A 79 5.37 -4.30 -0.45
N ALA A 80 5.38 -3.33 -1.37
CA ALA A 80 6.50 -3.08 -2.28
C ALA A 80 7.77 -2.63 -1.55
N ALA A 81 7.65 -1.69 -0.60
CA ALA A 81 8.77 -1.25 0.22
C ALA A 81 9.36 -2.40 1.04
N ALA A 82 8.49 -3.18 1.71
CA ALA A 82 8.90 -4.29 2.55
C ALA A 82 9.51 -5.44 1.74
N GLY A 83 8.92 -5.80 0.60
CA GLY A 83 9.49 -6.78 -0.33
C GLY A 83 10.83 -6.33 -0.90
N GLY A 84 10.95 -5.03 -1.22
CA GLY A 84 12.20 -4.39 -1.62
C GLY A 84 13.29 -4.54 -0.57
N LEU A 85 12.96 -4.26 0.70
CA LEU A 85 13.91 -4.39 1.80
C LEU A 85 14.32 -5.83 2.03
N ILE A 86 13.38 -6.79 2.03
CA ILE A 86 13.71 -8.21 2.18
C ILE A 86 14.76 -8.60 1.13
N ARG A 87 14.51 -8.26 -0.14
CA ARG A 87 15.44 -8.54 -1.24
C ARG A 87 16.78 -7.84 -1.05
N ALA A 88 16.76 -6.58 -0.62
CA ALA A 88 17.97 -5.81 -0.42
C ALA A 88 18.82 -6.37 0.73
N ALA A 89 18.18 -6.71 1.85
CA ALA A 89 18.80 -7.37 3.00
C ALA A 89 19.39 -8.72 2.61
N GLU A 90 18.66 -9.53 1.85
CA GLU A 90 19.15 -10.80 1.34
C GLU A 90 20.41 -10.62 0.48
N MET A 91 20.41 -9.67 -0.45
CA MET A 91 21.60 -9.39 -1.26
C MET A 91 22.78 -8.87 -0.42
N TYR A 92 22.52 -8.03 0.57
CA TYR A 92 23.54 -7.48 1.45
C TYR A 92 24.16 -8.56 2.36
N LEU A 93 23.32 -9.42 2.95
CA LEU A 93 23.75 -10.48 3.88
C LEU A 93 24.31 -11.70 3.13
N LEU A 94 23.77 -12.09 1.98
CA LEU A 94 24.28 -13.20 1.14
C LEU A 94 25.60 -12.86 0.44
N LYS A 95 26.09 -11.62 0.49
CA LYS A 95 27.50 -11.36 0.16
C LYS A 95 28.47 -12.18 1.03
N GLU A 96 28.03 -12.72 2.17
CA GLU A 96 28.84 -13.58 3.04
C GLU A 96 28.69 -15.09 2.78
N GLU A 97 27.58 -15.61 2.22
CA GLU A 97 27.41 -17.05 1.93
C GLU A 97 26.62 -17.35 0.63
N LYS A 98 27.16 -18.31 -0.13
CA LYS A 98 26.82 -18.84 -1.47
C LYS A 98 25.39 -18.72 -2.02
N ASP A 99 25.38 -18.54 -3.35
CA ASP A 99 24.31 -18.64 -4.35
C ASP A 99 23.01 -17.85 -4.10
N PRO A 100 22.72 -16.84 -4.93
CA PRO A 100 21.59 -15.97 -4.68
C PRO A 100 20.25 -16.60 -5.11
N VAL A 101 19.29 -16.60 -4.18
CA VAL A 101 17.91 -17.04 -4.42
C VAL A 101 17.17 -16.00 -5.27
N PHE A 102 17.47 -15.92 -6.57
CA PHE A 102 16.90 -14.91 -7.48
C PHE A 102 15.67 -15.36 -8.29
N THR A 103 14.98 -16.43 -7.90
CA THR A 103 13.94 -17.05 -8.75
C THR A 103 12.55 -17.20 -8.15
N ARG A 104 12.29 -16.71 -6.92
CA ARG A 104 10.96 -16.83 -6.31
C ARG A 104 10.24 -15.48 -6.28
N PRO A 105 8.97 -15.40 -6.70
CA PRO A 105 8.14 -14.26 -6.35
C PRO A 105 8.10 -14.18 -4.82
N HIS A 106 8.69 -13.13 -4.25
CA HIS A 106 8.66 -12.92 -2.82
C HIS A 106 7.25 -12.52 -2.42
N GLU A 107 6.52 -13.49 -1.86
CA GLU A 107 5.35 -13.19 -1.04
C GLU A 107 5.85 -12.48 0.22
N PHE A 108 5.39 -11.25 0.45
CA PHE A 108 5.69 -10.53 1.67
C PHE A 108 5.17 -11.33 2.88
N LYS A 109 6.05 -11.60 3.84
CA LYS A 109 5.72 -12.27 5.10
C LYS A 109 6.26 -11.42 6.24
N ASP A 110 5.38 -10.94 7.12
CA ASP A 110 5.74 -10.07 8.26
C ASP A 110 6.94 -10.63 9.03
N ARG A 111 6.97 -11.94 9.29
CA ARG A 111 8.08 -12.62 9.98
C ARG A 111 9.41 -12.53 9.23
N VAL A 112 9.40 -12.65 7.90
CA VAL A 112 10.62 -12.55 7.08
C VAL A 112 11.16 -11.13 7.14
N PHE A 113 10.29 -10.14 6.99
CA PHE A 113 10.64 -8.73 7.11
C PHE A 113 11.29 -8.42 8.48
N VAL A 114 10.63 -8.83 9.58
CA VAL A 114 11.13 -8.61 10.94
C VAL A 114 12.49 -9.27 11.16
N ASN A 115 12.68 -10.51 10.68
CA ASN A 115 13.96 -11.19 10.78
C ASN A 115 15.07 -10.43 10.03
N ARG A 116 14.81 -9.96 8.81
CA ARG A 116 15.79 -9.20 8.02
C ARG A 116 16.14 -7.86 8.66
N MET A 117 15.16 -7.14 9.22
CA MET A 117 15.43 -5.92 9.98
C MET A 117 16.33 -6.18 11.20
N ALA A 118 16.05 -7.23 11.96
CA ALA A 118 16.87 -7.61 13.11
C ALA A 118 18.29 -8.05 12.71
N GLU A 119 18.46 -8.69 11.55
CA GLU A 119 19.77 -9.04 11.01
C GLU A 119 20.54 -7.81 10.54
N LEU A 120 19.89 -6.86 9.86
CA LEU A 120 20.49 -5.59 9.44
C LEU A 120 20.90 -4.72 10.63
N ASP A 121 20.09 -4.68 11.69
CA ASP A 121 20.41 -3.93 12.91
C ASP A 121 21.72 -4.41 13.56
N ARG A 122 21.96 -5.73 13.55
CA ARG A 122 23.23 -6.31 14.06
C ARG A 122 24.46 -5.88 13.26
N GLN A 123 24.29 -5.43 12.02
CA GLN A 123 25.37 -4.92 11.18
C GLN A 123 25.85 -3.53 11.61
N LYS A 124 25.14 -2.86 12.54
CA LYS A 124 25.49 -1.53 13.08
C LYS A 124 25.71 -0.50 11.97
N LEU A 125 24.79 -0.48 11.00
CA LEU A 125 24.80 0.49 9.91
C LEU A 125 24.67 1.92 10.46
N ASP A 126 25.17 2.90 9.71
CA ASP A 126 24.99 4.33 10.03
C ASP A 126 23.60 4.82 9.57
N ILE A 127 22.57 4.07 9.95
CA ILE A 127 21.16 4.37 9.73
C ILE A 127 20.33 3.71 10.83
N ASP A 128 19.24 4.35 11.23
CA ASP A 128 18.39 3.92 12.34
C ASP A 128 17.48 2.73 11.96
N VAL A 129 18.08 1.54 11.77
CA VAL A 129 17.35 0.30 11.47
C VAL A 129 16.40 -0.07 12.62
N ALA A 130 16.86 0.05 13.86
CA ALA A 130 16.07 -0.25 15.05
C ALA A 130 14.80 0.61 15.15
N GLY A 131 14.91 1.92 14.95
CA GLY A 131 13.77 2.84 14.96
C GLY A 131 12.76 2.52 13.86
N VAL A 132 13.23 2.22 12.64
CA VAL A 132 12.34 1.80 11.55
C VAL A 132 11.66 0.47 11.86
N ALA A 133 12.37 -0.51 12.44
CA ALA A 133 11.80 -1.79 12.84
C ALA A 133 10.70 -1.61 13.90
N ALA A 134 10.95 -0.77 14.91
CA ALA A 134 10.00 -0.48 15.97
C ALA A 134 8.73 0.20 15.42
N ASN A 135 8.87 1.17 14.52
CA ASN A 135 7.74 1.85 13.88
C ASN A 135 6.87 0.88 13.07
N VAL A 136 7.50 -0.02 12.30
CA VAL A 136 6.76 -1.03 11.53
C VAL A 136 6.10 -2.06 12.45
N ALA A 137 6.78 -2.50 13.51
CA ALA A 137 6.22 -3.44 14.47
C ALA A 137 4.99 -2.86 15.19
N SER A 138 5.05 -1.59 15.61
CA SER A 138 3.90 -0.88 16.18
C SER A 138 2.74 -0.75 15.18
N ALA A 139 3.03 -0.43 13.92
CA ALA A 139 2.00 -0.36 12.88
C ALA A 139 1.34 -1.73 12.61
N LEU A 140 2.10 -2.83 12.72
CA LEU A 140 1.65 -4.20 12.46
C LEU A 140 1.12 -4.95 13.68
N GLU A 141 0.97 -4.30 14.82
CA GLU A 141 0.58 -4.94 16.08
C GLU A 141 -0.77 -5.68 15.95
N ILE A 142 -0.80 -6.97 16.30
CA ILE A 142 -2.00 -7.81 16.15
C ILE A 142 -2.87 -7.79 17.43
N GLY A 143 -2.35 -7.30 18.56
CA GLY A 143 -3.05 -7.32 19.85
C GLY A 143 -3.42 -8.74 20.32
N PRO A 144 -4.19 -8.87 21.42
CA PRO A 144 -4.69 -10.15 21.92
C PRO A 144 -5.86 -10.71 21.09
N ASP A 145 -6.61 -9.82 20.42
CA ASP A 145 -7.76 -10.18 19.58
C ASP A 145 -7.35 -10.12 18.10
N ARG A 146 -7.24 -11.29 17.47
CA ARG A 146 -6.93 -11.38 16.03
C ARG A 146 -8.02 -10.78 15.16
N ASP A 147 -9.25 -10.74 15.67
CA ASP A 147 -10.41 -10.14 15.03
C ASP A 147 -10.54 -8.65 15.36
N ASN A 148 -9.59 -8.06 16.10
CA ASN A 148 -9.49 -6.62 16.30
C ASN A 148 -8.04 -6.20 16.58
N PRO A 149 -7.19 -6.13 15.54
CA PRO A 149 -5.78 -5.80 15.73
C PRO A 149 -5.62 -4.38 16.25
N THR A 150 -4.60 -4.15 17.08
CA THR A 150 -4.29 -2.85 17.68
C THR A 150 -3.49 -1.95 16.74
N GLY A 151 -2.67 -2.54 15.88
CA GLY A 151 -1.85 -1.85 14.89
C GLY A 151 -2.67 -1.32 13.74
N TRP A 152 -2.53 -0.03 13.46
CA TRP A 152 -3.32 0.67 12.43
C TRP A 152 -3.15 0.05 11.03
N LEU A 153 -1.97 -0.48 10.69
CA LEU A 153 -1.71 -1.09 9.39
C LEU A 153 -2.38 -2.46 9.27
N GLN A 154 -2.50 -3.21 10.37
CA GLN A 154 -3.29 -4.45 10.37
C GLN A 154 -4.79 -4.15 10.27
N GLN A 155 -5.28 -3.13 10.97
CA GLN A 155 -6.67 -2.66 10.82
C GLN A 155 -6.95 -2.29 9.36
N PHE A 156 -6.03 -1.55 8.73
CA PHE A 156 -6.11 -1.16 7.34
C PHE A 156 -6.08 -2.36 6.36
N ARG A 157 -5.19 -3.34 6.59
CA ARG A 157 -5.14 -4.60 5.83
C ARG A 157 -6.44 -5.38 5.94
N ARG A 158 -7.08 -5.38 7.11
CA ARG A 158 -8.39 -5.97 7.29
C ARG A 158 -9.44 -5.24 6.46
N LEU A 159 -9.52 -3.91 6.52
CA LEU A 159 -10.45 -3.14 5.67
C LEU A 159 -10.36 -3.52 4.18
N ARG A 160 -9.15 -3.75 3.66
CA ARG A 160 -8.92 -4.26 2.29
C ARG A 160 -9.42 -5.70 2.08
N ASN A 161 -9.16 -6.61 3.02
CA ASN A 161 -9.43 -8.06 2.85
C ASN A 161 -10.88 -8.45 3.17
N THR A 162 -11.56 -7.69 4.01
CA THR A 162 -12.90 -7.98 4.51
C THR A 162 -13.96 -8.12 3.40
N PRO A 163 -13.94 -7.35 2.30
CA PRO A 163 -14.81 -7.57 1.12
C PRO A 163 -14.50 -8.84 0.31
N MET A 164 -13.27 -9.37 0.36
CA MET A 164 -12.84 -10.48 -0.50
C MET A 164 -13.24 -11.88 0.01
N HIS A 165 -13.65 -12.00 1.28
CA HIS A 165 -13.89 -13.30 1.92
C HIS A 165 -15.31 -13.52 2.45
N GLN A 166 -16.20 -12.54 2.29
CA GLN A 166 -17.61 -12.67 2.68
C GLN A 166 -18.50 -12.41 1.46
N ASN A 167 -19.37 -13.37 1.13
CA ASN A 167 -20.42 -13.18 0.13
C ASN A 167 -21.26 -11.96 0.54
N THR A 168 -21.02 -10.83 -0.12
CA THR A 168 -21.59 -9.49 0.11
C THR A 168 -21.36 -8.87 1.51
N ALA A 169 -20.57 -7.79 1.52
CA ALA A 169 -20.44 -6.73 2.56
C ALA A 169 -19.82 -7.12 3.92
N PRO A 170 -18.64 -6.55 4.25
CA PRO A 170 -18.53 -5.84 5.54
C PRO A 170 -17.52 -4.67 5.49
N ARG A 171 -17.85 -3.57 4.81
CA ARG A 171 -17.56 -2.28 5.41
C ARG A 171 -18.70 -2.12 6.41
N HIS A 172 -18.44 -2.10 7.72
CA HIS A 172 -19.52 -1.74 8.65
C HIS A 172 -19.85 -0.30 8.28
N ILE A 173 -20.93 -0.19 7.54
CA ILE A 173 -21.48 1.04 7.03
C ILE A 173 -22.37 1.47 8.18
N ASP A 174 -21.89 2.43 8.96
CA ASP A 174 -22.68 2.91 10.09
C ASP A 174 -23.79 3.80 9.51
N VAL A 175 -24.91 3.15 9.20
CA VAL A 175 -26.15 3.81 8.79
C VAL A 175 -26.65 4.61 9.99
N VAL A 176 -26.74 5.93 9.85
CA VAL A 176 -27.40 6.76 10.85
C VAL A 176 -28.89 6.45 10.80
N VAL A 177 -29.46 5.96 11.91
CA VAL A 177 -30.89 5.64 12.02
C VAL A 177 -31.71 6.89 11.72
N GLY A 178 -32.47 6.86 10.62
CA GLY A 178 -33.28 7.99 10.14
C GLY A 178 -32.85 8.57 8.79
N THR A 179 -31.75 8.09 8.21
CA THR A 179 -31.30 8.46 6.85
C THR A 179 -30.87 7.20 6.08
N ASP A 180 -31.32 7.05 4.83
CA ASP A 180 -30.92 5.93 3.95
C ASP A 180 -29.49 6.09 3.39
N ALA A 181 -28.80 7.21 3.69
CA ALA A 181 -27.48 7.53 3.18
C ALA A 181 -26.36 6.96 4.06
N VAL A 182 -25.48 6.19 3.44
CA VAL A 182 -24.21 5.71 3.98
C VAL A 182 -23.20 6.86 3.92
N THR A 183 -22.47 7.16 4.99
CA THR A 183 -21.56 8.34 5.00
C THR A 183 -20.16 8.07 5.57
N SER A 184 -19.90 6.88 6.12
CA SER A 184 -18.67 6.62 6.88
C SER A 184 -18.09 5.20 6.65
N LEU A 185 -16.80 5.07 6.94
CA LEU A 185 -16.08 3.80 7.10
C LEU A 185 -16.00 3.46 8.59
N SER A 186 -16.39 2.24 8.97
CA SER A 186 -16.10 1.74 10.31
C SER A 186 -14.70 1.14 10.38
N VAL A 187 -13.84 1.77 11.19
CA VAL A 187 -12.46 1.35 11.45
C VAL A 187 -12.34 1.03 12.94
N ALA A 188 -12.04 -0.23 13.27
CA ALA A 188 -12.00 -0.71 14.65
C ALA A 188 -13.27 -0.36 15.47
N GLY A 189 -14.44 -0.35 14.81
CA GLY A 189 -15.72 -0.03 15.44
C GLY A 189 -16.04 1.46 15.55
N ASN A 190 -15.22 2.35 14.97
CA ASN A 190 -15.48 3.79 14.94
C ASN A 190 -15.76 4.27 13.51
N ALA A 191 -16.83 5.02 13.34
CA ALA A 191 -17.16 5.68 12.08
C ALA A 191 -16.18 6.82 11.78
N GLN A 192 -15.62 6.85 10.58
CA GLN A 192 -14.75 7.92 10.07
C GLN A 192 -15.10 8.27 8.62
N GLY A 193 -14.85 9.52 8.23
CA GLY A 193 -15.03 9.96 6.84
C GLY A 193 -14.06 9.20 5.91
N PRO A 194 -14.53 8.62 4.80
CA PRO A 194 -13.70 7.76 3.95
C PRO A 194 -12.47 8.47 3.39
N VAL A 195 -12.63 9.70 2.89
CA VAL A 195 -11.54 10.46 2.26
C VAL A 195 -10.53 10.94 3.30
N GLU A 196 -11.01 11.45 4.44
CA GLU A 196 -10.16 11.85 5.56
C GLU A 196 -9.30 10.69 6.04
N TYR A 197 -9.92 9.53 6.32
CA TYR A 197 -9.21 8.33 6.76
C TYR A 197 -8.15 7.87 5.75
N LEU A 198 -8.49 7.82 4.46
CA LEU A 198 -7.55 7.39 3.42
C LEU A 198 -6.40 8.38 3.24
N THR A 199 -6.66 9.69 3.35
CA THR A 199 -5.63 10.74 3.26
C THR A 199 -4.66 10.67 4.44
N GLU A 200 -5.17 10.50 5.66
CA GLU A 200 -4.31 10.26 6.83
C GLU A 200 -3.50 8.97 6.69
N THR A 201 -4.12 7.93 6.15
CA THR A 201 -3.45 6.63 5.96
C THR A 201 -2.37 6.74 4.89
N GLU A 202 -2.59 7.48 3.81
CA GLU A 202 -1.56 7.79 2.81
C GLU A 202 -0.34 8.44 3.47
N GLN A 203 -0.53 9.42 4.33
CA GLN A 203 0.57 10.07 5.07
C GLN A 203 1.31 9.09 5.98
N LYS A 204 0.59 8.22 6.71
CA LYS A 204 1.19 7.19 7.57
C LYS A 204 1.98 6.16 6.75
N ILE A 205 1.48 5.75 5.58
CA ILE A 205 2.19 4.85 4.66
C ILE A 205 3.44 5.52 4.08
N LEU A 206 3.36 6.80 3.69
CA LEU A 206 4.52 7.56 3.23
C LEU A 206 5.59 7.64 4.33
N ALA A 207 5.19 7.94 5.57
CA ALA A 207 6.08 8.02 6.72
C ALA A 207 6.73 6.67 7.09
N LEU A 208 6.07 5.54 6.82
CA LEU A 208 6.67 4.21 6.99
C LEU A 208 7.58 3.81 5.82
N THR A 209 7.15 4.05 4.58
CA THR A 209 7.87 3.57 3.39
C THR A 209 9.13 4.40 3.10
N GLY A 210 9.13 5.70 3.38
CA GLY A 210 10.29 6.57 3.19
C GLY A 210 11.57 6.08 3.89
N PRO A 211 11.53 5.86 5.23
CA PRO A 211 12.68 5.31 5.96
C PRO A 211 13.11 3.90 5.50
N ILE A 212 12.16 3.03 5.14
CA ILE A 212 12.47 1.70 4.58
C ILE A 212 13.26 1.84 3.28
N LEU A 213 12.80 2.71 2.37
CA LEU A 213 13.52 3.01 1.12
C LEU A 213 14.90 3.63 1.40
N GLY A 214 15.01 4.47 2.43
CA GLY A 214 16.30 5.01 2.88
C GLY A 214 17.30 3.92 3.30
N ILE A 215 16.83 2.89 4.00
CA ILE A 215 17.66 1.71 4.32
C ILE A 215 18.09 1.01 3.03
N ILE A 216 17.15 0.74 2.11
CA ILE A 216 17.46 0.08 0.83
C ILE A 216 18.56 0.83 0.06
N ASP A 217 18.42 2.14 -0.08
CA ASP A 217 19.38 2.98 -0.79
C ASP A 217 20.75 2.99 -0.08
N HIS A 218 20.77 2.93 1.25
CA HIS A 218 22.01 2.83 2.01
C HIS A 218 22.76 1.53 1.75
N ILE A 219 22.06 0.38 1.77
CA ILE A 219 22.69 -0.94 1.61
C ILE A 219 22.92 -1.33 0.15
N ILE A 220 22.15 -0.78 -0.79
CA ILE A 220 22.28 -1.00 -2.23
C ILE A 220 22.15 0.33 -2.98
N PRO A 221 23.18 1.19 -2.97
CA PRO A 221 23.12 2.54 -3.56
C PRO A 221 23.00 2.55 -5.09
N HIS A 222 23.27 1.42 -5.75
CA HIS A 222 23.09 1.25 -7.20
C HIS A 222 21.75 0.58 -7.57
N GLY A 223 20.84 0.47 -6.60
CA GLY A 223 19.55 -0.15 -6.77
C GLY A 223 19.62 -1.67 -6.90
N ILE A 224 18.45 -2.30 -6.85
CA ILE A 224 18.32 -3.74 -7.01
C ILE A 224 18.42 -4.06 -8.52
N PRO A 225 19.40 -4.86 -8.98
CA PRO A 225 19.52 -5.20 -10.39
C PRO A 225 18.20 -5.77 -10.94
N SER A 226 17.74 -5.25 -12.08
CA SER A 226 16.57 -5.80 -12.76
C SER A 226 16.87 -7.23 -13.18
N LEU A 227 15.92 -8.13 -12.90
CA LEU A 227 15.97 -9.53 -13.37
C LEU A 227 15.52 -9.66 -14.83
N ARG A 228 15.05 -8.58 -15.47
CA ARG A 228 14.89 -8.63 -16.93
C ARG A 228 16.29 -8.79 -17.51
N PRO A 229 16.56 -9.84 -18.31
CA PRO A 229 17.72 -9.78 -19.17
C PRO A 229 17.55 -8.50 -19.97
N LEU A 230 18.51 -7.56 -19.82
CA LEU A 230 18.66 -6.45 -20.75
C LEU A 230 18.56 -7.09 -22.13
N ARG A 231 17.46 -6.83 -22.86
CA ARG A 231 17.32 -7.30 -24.25
C ARG A 231 18.63 -6.88 -24.90
N LYS A 232 19.44 -7.86 -25.36
CA LYS A 232 20.62 -7.54 -26.13
C LYS A 232 20.15 -6.58 -27.23
N PRO A 233 20.83 -5.44 -27.45
CA PRO A 233 20.52 -4.61 -28.60
C PRO A 233 20.58 -5.52 -29.83
N GLU A 234 19.50 -5.56 -30.60
CA GLU A 234 19.52 -6.25 -31.89
C GLU A 234 20.64 -5.62 -32.69
N ALA A 235 21.67 -6.41 -32.97
CA ALA A 235 22.76 -5.99 -33.85
C ALA A 235 22.12 -5.67 -35.20
N THR A 236 22.18 -4.40 -35.57
CA THR A 236 21.79 -3.90 -36.90
C THR A 236 22.90 -4.17 -37.89
#